data_AF-A0A2V1P466-F1
#
_entry.id   AF-A0A2V1P466-F1
#
_cell.length_a   1.000
_cell.length_b   1.000
_cell.length_c   1.000
_cell.angle_alpha   90.00
_cell.angle_beta   90.00
_cell.angle_gamma   90.00
#
_symmetry.space_group_name_H-M   'P 1'
#
loop_
_entity.id
_entity.type
_entity.pdbx_description
1 polymer ?
#
loop_
_entity_poly.entity_id
_entity_poly.type
_entity_poly.pdbx_seq_one_letter_code
_entity_poly.pdbx_strand_id
1 'polypeptide(L)'
;MSDDNKPEDQTPGAYSGIPWVHVEPEVARAHPKGQLTFALRVIAGYLVVIGLFKLWVFWGAGYAPGVILLGGLLPVLAGLGLWARMPWAVVVTLVMAGFNLYAFVRNVGADPGLLLLFDGIVSVGIIFYLVEGDRPNFIYRHRYRKYSVLDGNKDGD
;
A
#
# COMPACT_ATOMS: atom_id res chain seq x y z
N MET A 1 0.09 -30.78 32.20
CA MET A 1 0.79 -29.59 31.69
C MET A 1 0.80 -29.76 30.18
N SER A 2 -0.28 -29.34 29.54
CA SER A 2 -0.55 -29.66 28.14
C SER A 2 0.11 -28.61 27.28
N ASP A 3 1.15 -29.03 26.58
CA ASP A 3 1.77 -28.31 25.47
C ASP A 3 0.74 -28.18 24.35
N ASP A 4 -0.01 -27.08 24.37
CA ASP A 4 -0.90 -26.67 23.28
C ASP A 4 -0.15 -25.65 22.40
N ASN A 5 1.04 -26.04 21.96
CA ASN A 5 1.86 -25.26 21.04
C ASN A 5 1.40 -25.59 19.62
N LYS A 6 0.30 -24.94 19.20
CA LYS A 6 -0.14 -24.99 17.79
C LYS A 6 1.05 -24.62 16.91
N PRO A 7 1.33 -25.37 15.83
CA PRO A 7 2.32 -24.93 14.87
C PRO A 7 1.85 -23.57 14.36
N GLU A 8 2.63 -22.52 14.66
CA GLU A 8 2.51 -21.23 13.98
C GLU A 8 2.30 -21.52 12.50
N ASP A 9 1.25 -20.95 11.92
CA ASP A 9 0.81 -21.14 10.55
C ASP A 9 1.96 -20.84 9.58
N GLN A 10 2.83 -21.83 9.35
CA GLN A 10 3.95 -21.83 8.42
C GLN A 10 3.45 -22.22 7.04
N THR A 11 2.24 -21.81 6.65
CA THR A 11 1.79 -21.98 5.28
C THR A 11 2.81 -21.25 4.38
N PRO A 12 3.50 -21.96 3.48
CA PRO A 12 4.46 -21.34 2.58
C PRO A 12 3.74 -20.26 1.78
N GLY A 13 4.29 -19.06 1.73
CA GLY A 13 3.71 -17.98 0.95
C GLY A 13 3.55 -18.44 -0.51
N ALA A 14 2.33 -18.42 -1.04
CA ALA A 14 1.96 -19.02 -2.33
C ALA A 14 2.81 -18.57 -3.54
N TYR A 15 3.53 -17.45 -3.41
CA TYR A 15 4.36 -16.87 -4.47
C TYR A 15 5.87 -16.97 -4.22
N SER A 16 6.34 -16.90 -2.97
CA SER A 16 7.77 -16.84 -2.65
C SER A 16 8.30 -18.10 -1.96
N GLY A 17 7.42 -19.00 -1.49
CA GLY A 17 7.79 -20.14 -0.65
C GLY A 17 8.20 -19.76 0.78
N ILE A 18 8.25 -18.46 1.11
CA ILE A 18 8.67 -17.95 2.42
C ILE A 18 7.42 -17.73 3.27
N PRO A 19 7.34 -18.30 4.49
CA PRO A 19 6.18 -18.12 5.35
C PRO A 19 6.09 -16.68 5.87
N TRP A 20 4.85 -16.20 5.97
CA TRP A 20 4.53 -14.92 6.60
C TRP A 20 4.22 -15.12 8.08
N VAL A 21 4.94 -14.42 8.95
CA VAL A 21 4.71 -14.46 10.39
C VAL A 21 3.97 -13.20 10.81
N HIS A 22 2.86 -13.37 11.52
CA HIS A 22 2.06 -12.28 12.06
C HIS A 22 2.63 -11.81 13.41
N VAL A 23 2.52 -10.52 13.66
CA VAL A 23 3.02 -9.86 14.87
C VAL A 23 1.90 -9.01 15.46
N GLU A 24 1.91 -8.84 16.77
CA GLU A 24 0.96 -7.95 17.42
C GLU A 24 1.17 -6.48 17.00
N PRO A 25 0.09 -5.70 16.82
CA PRO A 25 0.19 -4.31 16.35
C PRO A 25 1.04 -3.38 17.23
N GLU A 26 1.14 -3.67 18.52
CA GLU A 26 1.90 -2.89 19.49
C GLU A 26 3.41 -3.08 19.29
N VAL A 27 3.82 -4.35 19.17
CA VAL A 27 5.20 -4.75 18.89
C VAL A 27 5.66 -4.20 17.54
N ALA A 28 4.79 -4.28 16.53
CA ALA A 28 5.08 -3.73 15.20
C ALA A 28 5.35 -2.22 15.25
N ARG A 29 4.59 -1.45 16.03
CA ARG A 29 4.75 0.01 16.16
C ARG A 29 5.98 0.43 16.95
N ALA A 30 6.37 -0.34 17.97
CA ALA A 30 7.55 -0.07 18.79
C ALA A 30 8.86 -0.43 18.08
N HIS A 31 8.82 -1.37 17.15
CA HIS A 31 9.99 -1.85 16.45
C HIS A 31 10.57 -0.79 15.48
N PRO A 32 11.90 -0.67 15.31
CA PRO A 32 12.50 0.29 14.38
C PRO A 32 12.03 0.14 12.92
N LYS A 33 11.72 -1.09 12.48
CA LYS A 33 11.14 -1.35 11.15
C LYS A 33 9.66 -0.92 11.03
N GLY A 34 9.02 -0.62 12.15
CA GLY A 34 7.66 -0.09 12.27
C GLY A 34 7.53 1.42 12.13
N GLN A 35 8.66 2.11 11.96
CA GLN A 35 8.70 3.55 11.71
C GLN A 35 8.55 3.88 10.22
N LEU A 36 7.95 5.03 9.92
CA LEU A 36 7.83 5.51 8.53
C LEU A 36 9.21 5.74 7.91
N THR A 37 9.50 4.99 6.86
CA THR A 37 10.67 5.18 6.00
C THR A 37 10.55 6.47 5.20
N PHE A 38 11.67 6.94 4.67
CA PHE A 38 11.67 8.06 3.73
C PHE A 38 10.75 7.79 2.53
N ALA A 39 10.79 6.59 1.95
CA ALA A 39 9.91 6.20 0.85
C ALA A 39 8.41 6.31 1.21
N LEU A 40 7.98 5.81 2.39
CA LEU A 40 6.60 5.94 2.84
C LEU A 40 6.20 7.40 3.08
N ARG A 41 7.11 8.24 3.60
CA ARG A 41 6.86 9.68 3.76
C ARG A 41 6.68 10.37 2.42
N VAL A 42 7.52 10.04 1.44
CA VAL A 42 7.41 10.59 0.07
C VAL A 42 6.10 10.16 -0.56
N ILE A 43 5.72 8.87 -0.47
CA ILE A 43 4.44 8.37 -1.00
C ILE A 43 3.26 9.07 -0.32
N ALA A 44 3.26 9.12 1.01
CA ALA A 44 2.18 9.74 1.77
C ALA A 44 2.05 11.24 1.46
N GLY A 45 3.18 11.95 1.40
CA GLY A 45 3.23 13.37 1.03
C GLY A 45 2.75 13.60 -0.41
N TYR A 46 3.21 12.78 -1.36
CA TYR A 46 2.75 12.81 -2.76
C TYR A 46 1.23 12.65 -2.85
N LEU A 47 0.65 11.66 -2.17
CA LEU A 47 -0.79 11.39 -2.20
C LEU A 47 -1.62 12.55 -1.63
N VAL A 48 -1.14 13.19 -0.56
CA VAL A 48 -1.79 14.38 0.00
C VAL A 48 -1.73 15.54 -1.00
N VAL A 49 -0.54 15.83 -1.54
CA VAL A 49 -0.35 16.96 -2.47
C VAL A 49 -1.16 16.76 -3.75
N ILE A 50 -1.09 15.58 -4.37
CA ILE A 50 -1.83 15.31 -5.61
C ILE A 50 -3.34 15.26 -5.38
N GLY A 51 -3.80 14.75 -4.23
CA GLY A 51 -5.21 14.74 -3.87
C GLY A 51 -5.78 16.14 -3.68
N LEU A 52 -5.05 17.01 -2.96
CA LEU A 52 -5.44 18.41 -2.79
C LEU A 52 -5.42 19.17 -4.11
N PHE A 53 -4.41 18.94 -4.95
CA PHE A 53 -4.35 19.52 -6.30
C PHE A 53 -5.56 19.09 -7.15
N LYS A 54 -5.89 17.79 -7.16
CA LYS A 54 -7.06 17.26 -7.88
C LYS A 54 -8.37 17.80 -7.33
N LEU A 55 -8.52 17.94 -6.02
CA LEU A 55 -9.70 18.57 -5.41
C LEU A 55 -9.87 19.99 -5.94
N TRP A 56 -8.80 20.79 -5.94
CA TRP A 56 -8.83 22.15 -6.46
C TRP A 56 -9.22 22.19 -7.96
N VAL A 57 -8.60 21.36 -8.79
CA VAL A 57 -8.91 21.29 -10.23
C VAL A 57 -10.34 20.81 -10.48
N PHE A 58 -10.77 19.71 -9.87
CA PHE A 58 -12.09 19.12 -10.11
C PHE A 58 -13.22 20.00 -9.61
N TRP A 59 -13.00 20.69 -8.48
CA TRP A 59 -13.93 21.70 -7.98
C TRP A 59 -14.06 22.88 -8.96
N GLY A 60 -12.94 23.43 -9.41
CA GLY A 60 -12.93 24.55 -10.37
C GLY A 60 -13.53 24.22 -11.74
N ALA A 61 -13.42 22.95 -12.17
CA ALA A 61 -13.93 22.48 -13.45
C ALA A 61 -15.36 21.91 -13.39
N GLY A 62 -16.02 21.93 -12.23
CA GLY A 62 -17.43 21.53 -12.09
C GLY A 62 -17.68 20.02 -12.29
N TYR A 63 -16.72 19.17 -11.93
CA TYR A 63 -16.90 17.71 -12.01
C TYR A 63 -18.01 17.23 -11.05
N ALA A 64 -18.60 16.08 -11.38
CA ALA A 64 -19.59 15.44 -10.52
C ALA A 64 -19.01 15.15 -9.11
N PRO A 65 -19.81 15.28 -8.03
CA PRO A 65 -19.32 15.07 -6.66
C PRO A 65 -18.61 13.73 -6.44
N GLY A 66 -19.09 12.65 -7.08
CA GLY A 66 -18.44 11.35 -7.00
C GLY A 66 -17.00 11.34 -7.52
N VAL A 67 -16.72 12.08 -8.60
CA VAL A 67 -15.35 12.20 -9.16
C VAL A 67 -14.45 13.02 -8.26
N ILE A 68 -14.99 14.11 -7.68
CA ILE A 68 -14.27 14.95 -6.71
C ILE A 68 -13.87 14.12 -5.48
N LEU A 69 -14.79 13.33 -4.94
CA LEU A 69 -14.55 12.51 -3.77
C LEU A 69 -13.56 11.36 -4.06
N LEU A 70 -13.80 10.57 -5.11
CA LEU A 70 -12.99 9.40 -5.42
C LEU A 70 -11.61 9.75 -5.99
N GLY A 71 -11.54 10.76 -6.86
CA GLY A 71 -10.30 11.16 -7.51
C GLY A 71 -9.48 12.16 -6.72
N GLY A 72 -10.11 13.01 -5.90
CA GLY A 72 -9.45 14.07 -5.14
C GLY A 72 -9.32 13.76 -3.64
N LEU A 73 -10.42 13.50 -2.94
CA LEU A 73 -10.42 13.31 -1.48
C LEU A 73 -9.78 11.98 -1.07
N LEU A 74 -10.03 10.90 -1.81
CA LEU A 74 -9.55 9.56 -1.50
C LEU A 74 -8.01 9.45 -1.43
N PRO A 75 -7.23 10.03 -2.36
CA PRO A 75 -5.77 10.15 -2.22
C PRO A 75 -5.33 10.89 -0.95
N VAL A 76 -6.02 11.97 -0.56
CA VAL A 76 -5.68 12.71 0.66
C VAL A 76 -5.85 11.82 1.89
N LEU A 77 -6.98 11.10 1.98
CA LEU A 77 -7.23 10.16 3.08
C LEU A 77 -6.22 9.00 3.08
N ALA A 78 -5.86 8.47 1.91
CA ALA A 78 -4.81 7.46 1.78
C ALA A 78 -3.47 7.97 2.32
N GLY A 79 -3.04 9.16 1.89
CA GLY A 79 -1.77 9.75 2.32
C GLY A 79 -1.74 10.03 3.83
N LEU A 80 -2.80 10.63 4.39
CA LEU A 80 -2.91 10.86 5.83
C LEU A 80 -2.94 9.56 6.63
N GLY A 81 -3.69 8.57 6.16
CA GLY A 81 -3.75 7.25 6.79
C GLY A 81 -2.40 6.54 6.77
N LEU A 82 -1.65 6.63 5.66
CA LEU A 82 -0.30 6.08 5.56
C LEU A 82 0.64 6.78 6.55
N TRP A 83 0.56 8.11 6.65
CA TRP A 83 1.35 8.90 7.60
C TRP A 83 1.04 8.52 9.05
N ALA A 84 -0.24 8.31 9.37
CA ALA A 84 -0.72 7.87 10.67
C ALA A 84 -0.51 6.37 10.94
N ARG A 85 0.12 5.62 10.01
CA ARG A 85 0.36 4.17 10.12
C ARG A 85 -0.93 3.35 10.29
N MET A 86 -2.03 3.80 9.68
CA MET A 86 -3.32 3.13 9.81
C MET A 86 -3.47 2.00 8.77
N PRO A 87 -3.92 0.78 9.17
CA PRO A 87 -3.99 -0.37 8.27
C PRO A 87 -4.98 -0.18 7.11
N TRP A 88 -6.08 0.55 7.35
CA TRP A 88 -7.07 0.86 6.31
C TRP A 88 -6.51 1.72 5.18
N ALA A 89 -5.41 2.45 5.40
CA ALA A 89 -4.82 3.32 4.39
C ALA A 89 -4.34 2.54 3.16
N VAL A 90 -3.85 1.31 3.34
CA VAL A 90 -3.45 0.43 2.24
C VAL A 90 -4.65 0.07 1.37
N VAL A 91 -5.79 -0.24 2.00
CA VAL A 91 -7.04 -0.55 1.28
C VAL A 91 -7.54 0.65 0.50
N VAL A 92 -7.55 1.84 1.12
CA VAL A 92 -7.95 3.08 0.46
C VAL A 92 -7.01 3.41 -0.71
N THR A 93 -5.70 3.19 -0.55
CA THR A 93 -4.72 3.39 -1.63
C THR A 93 -4.97 2.43 -2.80
N LEU A 94 -5.30 1.17 -2.53
CA LEU A 94 -5.65 0.18 -3.55
C LEU A 94 -6.92 0.59 -4.32
N VAL A 95 -7.96 1.02 -3.61
CA VAL A 95 -9.22 1.49 -4.22
C VAL A 95 -8.98 2.71 -5.10
N MET A 96 -8.24 3.71 -4.60
CA MET A 96 -7.83 4.90 -5.36
C MET A 96 -7.10 4.53 -6.64
N ALA A 97 -6.10 3.67 -6.53
CA ALA A 97 -5.27 3.29 -7.67
C ALA A 97 -6.06 2.46 -8.71
N GLY A 98 -6.99 1.61 -8.26
CA GLY A 98 -7.94 0.94 -9.15
C GLY A 98 -8.84 1.92 -9.90
N PHE A 99 -9.32 2.96 -9.21
CA PHE A 99 -10.09 4.04 -9.83
C PHE A 99 -9.27 4.84 -10.85
N ASN A 100 -8.02 5.22 -10.52
CA ASN A 100 -7.12 5.91 -11.44
C ASN A 100 -6.84 5.06 -12.69
N LEU A 101 -6.61 3.76 -12.52
CA LEU A 101 -6.37 2.85 -13.64
C LEU A 101 -7.63 2.69 -14.51
N TYR A 102 -8.81 2.55 -13.89
CA TYR A 102 -10.08 2.54 -14.60
C TYR A 102 -10.29 3.82 -15.41
N ALA A 103 -10.07 4.98 -14.78
CA ALA A 103 -10.18 6.27 -15.44
C ALA A 103 -9.18 6.41 -16.59
N PHE A 104 -7.94 5.94 -16.42
CA PHE A 104 -6.95 5.89 -17.49
C PHE A 104 -7.46 5.05 -18.66
N VAL A 105 -7.79 3.77 -18.42
CA VAL A 105 -8.25 2.84 -19.47
C VAL A 105 -9.49 3.36 -20.19
N ARG A 106 -10.45 3.96 -19.46
CA ARG A 106 -11.68 4.51 -20.06
C ARG A 106 -11.42 5.67 -21.03
N ASN A 107 -10.31 6.39 -20.83
CA ASN A 107 -9.90 7.53 -21.64
C ASN A 107 -8.81 7.18 -22.67
N VAL A 108 -8.27 5.95 -22.67
CA VAL A 108 -7.39 5.46 -23.73
C VAL A 108 -8.20 5.41 -25.04
N GLY A 109 -7.93 6.36 -25.94
CA GLY A 109 -8.65 6.56 -27.21
C GLY A 109 -9.33 7.92 -27.35
N ALA A 110 -9.48 8.68 -26.24
CA ALA A 110 -10.03 10.03 -26.23
C ALA A 110 -8.95 11.09 -25.95
N ASP A 111 -7.69 10.78 -26.29
CA ASP A 111 -6.47 11.50 -25.87
C ASP A 111 -6.32 11.56 -24.34
N PRO A 112 -5.86 10.47 -23.70
CA PRO A 112 -5.57 10.49 -22.28
C PRO A 112 -4.40 11.43 -22.04
N GLY A 113 -4.68 12.63 -21.52
CA GLY A 113 -3.64 13.61 -21.21
C GLY A 113 -2.52 13.01 -20.36
N LEU A 114 -1.28 13.47 -20.58
CA LEU A 114 -0.05 12.95 -19.93
C LEU A 114 -0.15 12.80 -18.41
N LEU A 115 -0.97 13.64 -17.77
CA LEU A 115 -1.25 13.59 -16.34
C LEU A 115 -1.91 12.26 -15.90
N LEU A 116 -2.88 11.74 -16.68
CA LEU A 116 -3.55 10.46 -16.39
C LEU A 116 -2.59 9.27 -16.54
N LEU A 117 -1.72 9.31 -17.56
CA LEU A 117 -0.70 8.29 -17.78
C LEU A 117 0.31 8.27 -16.61
N PHE A 118 0.85 9.43 -16.26
CA PHE A 118 1.79 9.57 -15.15
C PHE A 118 1.17 9.07 -13.84
N ASP A 119 -0.06 9.48 -13.55
CA ASP A 119 -0.75 9.10 -12.33
C ASP A 119 -1.06 7.60 -12.27
N GLY A 120 -1.35 6.97 -13.41
CA GLY A 120 -1.46 5.51 -13.54
C GLY A 120 -0.15 4.78 -13.21
N ILE A 121 0.97 5.21 -13.80
CA ILE A 121 2.30 4.62 -13.55
C ILE A 121 2.69 4.76 -12.08
N VAL A 122 2.52 5.96 -11.50
CA VAL A 122 2.81 6.21 -10.09
C VAL A 122 1.90 5.37 -9.18
N SER A 123 0.62 5.27 -9.51
CA SER A 123 -0.34 4.44 -8.75
C SER A 123 0.09 2.97 -8.71
N VAL A 124 0.53 2.41 -9.84
CA VAL A 124 1.04 1.04 -9.91
C VAL A 124 2.29 0.87 -9.05
N GLY A 125 3.24 1.80 -9.14
CA GLY A 125 4.47 1.77 -8.32
C GLY A 125 4.18 1.82 -6.82
N ILE A 126 3.24 2.67 -6.40
CA ILE A 126 2.80 2.78 -5.00
C ILE A 126 2.17 1.47 -4.53
N ILE A 127 1.22 0.90 -5.30
CA ILE A 127 0.59 -0.37 -4.94
C ILE A 127 1.65 -1.46 -4.80
N PHE A 128 2.53 -1.61 -5.79
CA PHE A 128 3.55 -2.63 -5.79
C PHE A 128 4.41 -2.54 -4.53
N TYR A 129 4.86 -1.33 -4.19
CA TYR A 129 5.62 -1.08 -2.97
C TYR A 129 4.83 -1.43 -1.69
N LEU A 130 3.56 -1.01 -1.59
CA LEU A 130 2.73 -1.25 -0.41
C LEU A 130 2.33 -2.72 -0.23
N VAL A 131 2.17 -3.46 -1.32
CA VAL A 131 1.72 -4.86 -1.30
C VAL A 131 2.89 -5.81 -1.08
N GLU A 132 4.01 -5.59 -1.76
CA GLU A 132 5.15 -6.51 -1.78
C GLU A 132 6.26 -6.10 -0.81
N GLY A 133 6.37 -4.82 -0.47
CA GLY A 133 7.42 -4.34 0.43
C GLY A 133 7.32 -4.95 1.82
N ASP A 134 8.44 -5.46 2.34
CA ASP A 134 8.52 -6.04 3.69
C ASP A 134 8.11 -5.03 4.77
N ARG A 135 8.54 -3.75 4.62
CA ARG A 135 8.24 -2.70 5.60
C ARG A 135 6.77 -2.27 5.61
N PRO A 136 6.13 -1.95 4.47
CA PRO A 136 4.69 -1.70 4.44
C PRO A 136 3.87 -2.88 5.01
N ASN A 137 4.23 -4.12 4.67
CA ASN A 137 3.57 -5.29 5.24
C ASN A 137 3.74 -5.38 6.76
N PHE A 138 4.92 -5.05 7.28
CA PHE A 138 5.16 -5.01 8.72
C PHE A 138 4.39 -3.89 9.43
N ILE A 139 4.35 -2.68 8.85
CA ILE A 139 3.70 -1.50 9.45
C ILE A 139 2.17 -1.61 9.41
N TYR A 140 1.60 -2.00 8.27
CA TYR A 140 0.15 -1.89 8.03
C TYR A 140 -0.59 -3.22 8.11
N ARG A 141 0.09 -4.34 7.87
CA ARG A 141 -0.50 -5.68 7.92
C ARG A 141 0.05 -6.53 9.05
N HIS A 142 0.93 -5.95 9.87
CA HIS A 142 1.56 -6.57 11.03
C HIS A 142 2.13 -7.96 10.72
N ARG A 143 2.81 -8.09 9.57
CA ARG A 143 3.40 -9.36 9.12
C ARG A 143 4.78 -9.16 8.50
N TYR A 144 5.67 -10.13 8.65
CA TYR A 144 7.00 -10.12 8.03
C TYR A 144 7.34 -11.50 7.43
N ARG A 145 8.30 -11.51 6.49
CA ARG A 145 8.82 -12.74 5.88
C ARG A 145 9.94 -13.34 6.73
N LYS A 146 9.82 -14.62 7.06
CA LYS A 146 10.86 -15.36 7.82
C LYS A 146 11.86 -16.00 6.86
N TYR A 147 12.86 -15.20 6.43
CA TYR A 147 13.89 -15.65 5.49
C TYR A 147 14.81 -16.76 6.03
N SER A 148 14.88 -16.96 7.36
CA SER A 148 15.73 -17.99 7.98
C SER A 148 15.40 -19.43 7.55
N VAL A 149 14.20 -19.65 6.99
CA VAL A 149 13.79 -20.96 6.43
C VAL A 149 14.56 -21.30 5.15
N LEU A 150 15.05 -20.29 4.41
CA LEU A 150 15.84 -20.50 3.19
C LEU A 150 17.31 -20.83 3.49
N ASP A 151 17.84 -20.40 4.63
CA ASP A 151 19.24 -20.64 5.01
C ASP A 151 19.42 -22.03 5.62
N GLY A 152 18.44 -22.54 6.39
CA GLY A 152 18.48 -23.91 6.91
C GLY A 152 18.44 -25.02 5.84
N ASN A 153 18.07 -24.69 4.61
CA ASN A 153 18.04 -25.63 3.48
C ASN A 153 19.34 -25.62 2.64
N LYS A 154 20.31 -24.75 2.97
CA LYS A 154 21.62 -24.69 2.27
C LYS A 154 22.71 -25.50 2.96
N ASP A 155 22.52 -25.85 4.23
CA ASP A 155 23.51 -26.60 5.02
C ASP A 155 23.22 -28.12 5.05
N GLY A 156 22.37 -28.60 4.13
CA GLY A 156 21.84 -29.98 4.11
C GLY A 156 22.27 -30.85 2.93
N ASP A 157 23.28 -30.44 2.16
CA ASP A 157 23.92 -31.25 1.09
C ASP A 157 25.38 -31.59 1.44
#